data_AF-F7X5G2-F1
#
_entry.id   AF-F7X5G2-F1
#
_cell.length_a   1.000
_cell.length_b   1.000
_cell.length_c   1.000
_cell.angle_alpha   90.00
_cell.angle_beta   90.00
_cell.angle_gamma   90.00
#
_symmetry.space_group_name_H-M   'P 1'
#
loop_
_entity.id
_entity.type
_entity.pdbx_description
1 polymer ?
#
loop_
_entity_poly.entity_id
_entity_poly.type
_entity_poly.pdbx_seq_one_letter_code
_entity_poly.pdbx_strand_id
1 'polypeptide(L)' 'MLWAGVAYAATVTNKDGEAAVLVIVEGESRIEVAIDAGATEVICPGGCFVTAPSGDRVGLQGDETIEIVNGSVVVK' A
#
# COMPACT_ATOMS: atom_id res chain seq x y z
N MET A 1 20.91 3.24 19.66
CA MET A 1 20.67 1.90 19.10
C MET A 1 19.73 2.10 17.90
N LEU A 2 20.26 2.16 16.68
CA LEU A 2 19.42 2.19 15.48
C LEU A 2 18.98 0.75 15.22
N TRP A 3 17.77 0.41 15.67
CA TRP A 3 17.11 -0.82 15.22
C TRP A 3 16.80 -0.63 13.73
N ALA A 4 17.65 -1.20 12.88
CA ALA A 4 17.23 -1.56 11.54
C ALA A 4 16.20 -2.69 11.71
N GLY A 5 14.93 -2.30 11.87
CA GLY A 5 13.82 -3.25 11.73
C GLY A 5 13.99 -3.95 10.41
N VAL A 6 13.82 -5.28 10.39
CA VAL A 6 13.75 -6.03 9.14
C VAL A 6 12.67 -5.35 8.30
N ALA A 7 13.08 -4.69 7.22
CA ALA A 7 12.18 -3.93 6.37
C ALA A 7 11.37 -4.92 5.53
N TYR A 8 10.35 -5.49 6.13
CA TYR A 8 9.29 -6.15 5.39
C TYR A 8 8.44 -5.03 4.80
N ALA A 9 8.45 -4.95 3.46
CA ALA A 9 7.67 -3.99 2.73
C ALA A 9 6.47 -4.66 2.08
N ALA A 10 5.28 -4.11 2.32
CA ALA A 10 4.07 -4.59 1.70
C ALA A 10 4.14 -4.34 0.19
N THR A 11 3.68 -5.31 -0.59
CA THR A 11 3.68 -5.17 -2.05
C THR A 11 2.28 -4.88 -2.51
N VAL A 12 2.10 -3.89 -3.37
CA VAL A 12 0.80 -3.54 -3.93
C VAL A 12 0.79 -3.68 -5.44
N THR A 13 -0.20 -4.38 -5.97
CA THR A 13 -0.38 -4.54 -7.41
C THR A 13 -1.71 -3.95 -7.83
N ASN A 14 -1.69 -2.98 -8.74
CA ASN A 14 -2.91 -2.46 -9.33
C ASN A 14 -3.42 -3.43 -10.40
N LYS A 15 -4.55 -4.09 -10.16
CA LYS A 15 -5.21 -4.98 -11.14
C LYS A 15 -6.29 -4.27 -11.94
N ASP A 16 -6.51 -2.98 -11.69
CA ASP A 16 -7.50 -2.18 -12.39
C ASP A 16 -7.00 -1.71 -13.76
N GLY A 17 -7.96 -1.30 -14.60
CA GLY A 17 -7.69 -0.73 -15.91
C GLY A 17 -7.30 0.75 -15.89
N GLU A 18 -7.19 1.36 -14.72
CA GLU A 18 -6.88 2.78 -14.54
C GLU A 18 -5.90 2.99 -13.38
N ALA A 19 -5.22 4.14 -13.36
CA ALA A 19 -4.29 4.49 -12.29
C ALA A 19 -5.03 4.69 -10.97
N ALA A 20 -4.54 4.05 -9.91
CA ALA A 20 -5.11 4.14 -8.58
C ALA A 20 -4.21 4.99 -7.67
N VAL A 21 -4.78 5.98 -7.00
CA VAL A 21 -4.06 6.79 -6.01
C VAL A 21 -4.33 6.25 -4.63
N LEU A 22 -3.27 5.78 -3.97
CA LEU A 22 -3.31 5.32 -2.60
C LEU A 22 -2.78 6.41 -1.67
N VAL A 23 -3.42 6.55 -0.52
CA VAL A 23 -2.88 7.36 0.56
C VAL A 23 -2.26 6.44 1.59
N ILE A 24 -0.97 6.60 1.83
CA ILE A 24 -0.20 5.77 2.75
C ILE A 24 0.16 6.61 3.96
N VAL A 25 -0.15 6.09 5.14
CA VAL A 25 0.17 6.73 6.42
C VAL A 25 1.07 5.82 7.23
N GLU A 26 2.30 6.27 7.47
CA GLU A 26 3.34 5.60 8.24
C GLU A 26 3.70 6.47 9.45
N GLY A 27 3.24 6.06 10.64
CA GLY A 27 3.37 6.88 11.84
C GLY A 27 2.69 8.23 11.68
N GLU A 28 3.47 9.30 11.66
CA GLU A 28 3.00 10.69 11.48
C GLU A 28 3.14 11.19 10.03
N SER A 29 3.74 10.39 9.14
CA SER A 29 3.94 10.76 7.74
C SER A 29 2.80 10.25 6.88
N ARG A 30 2.30 11.12 5.99
CA ARG A 30 1.31 10.77 4.97
C ARG A 30 1.89 11.05 3.59
N ILE A 31 1.86 10.07 2.71
CA ILE A 31 2.26 10.18 1.31
C ILE A 31 1.14 9.69 0.40
N GLU A 32 1.10 10.19 -0.83
CA GLU A 32 0.17 9.75 -1.85
C GLU A 32 0.96 9.08 -2.97
N VAL A 33 0.62 7.84 -3.28
CA VAL A 33 1.31 7.02 -4.28
C VAL A 33 0.32 6.67 -5.37
N ALA A 34 0.61 7.12 -6.59
CA ALA A 34 -0.15 6.74 -7.77
C ALA A 34 0.46 5.47 -8.37
N ILE A 35 -0.36 4.45 -8.55
CA ILE A 35 0.04 3.18 -9.15
C ILE A 35 -0.68 3.04 -10.48
N ASP A 36 0.09 3.01 -11.56
CA ASP A 36 -0.45 2.83 -12.90
C ASP A 36 -1.19 1.49 -13.06
N ALA A 37 -2.09 1.41 -14.03
CA ALA A 37 -2.84 0.20 -14.34
C ALA A 37 -1.90 -0.99 -14.64
N GLY A 38 -2.06 -2.08 -13.90
CA GLY A 38 -1.20 -3.27 -14.04
C GLY A 38 0.19 -3.15 -13.41
N ALA A 39 0.52 -2.03 -12.77
CA ALA A 39 1.82 -1.84 -12.12
C ALA A 39 1.84 -2.47 -10.72
N THR A 40 3.05 -2.86 -10.30
CA THR A 40 3.34 -3.36 -8.96
C THR A 40 4.36 -2.45 -8.31
N GLU A 41 4.03 -1.94 -7.14
CA GLU A 41 4.88 -1.07 -6.35
C GLU A 41 5.08 -1.65 -4.95
N VAL A 42 6.19 -1.30 -4.33
CA VAL A 42 6.51 -1.72 -2.97
C VAL A 42 6.29 -0.54 -2.04
N ILE A 43 5.48 -0.76 -1.00
CA ILE A 43 5.06 0.26 -0.04
C ILE A 43 5.32 -0.23 1.38
N CYS A 44 5.31 0.66 2.37
CA CYS A 44 5.17 0.25 3.77
C CYS A 44 6.24 -0.72 4.30
N PRO A 45 7.53 -0.32 4.30
CA PRO A 45 8.65 -1.12 4.80
C PRO A 45 8.63 -1.39 6.31
N GLY A 46 7.70 -0.80 7.07
CA GLY A 46 7.57 -0.99 8.52
C GLY A 46 6.12 -1.13 9.01
N GLY A 47 5.20 -1.45 8.10
CA GLY A 47 3.76 -1.42 8.34
C GLY A 47 3.17 0.00 8.25
N CYS A 48 1.95 0.10 7.72
CA CYS A 48 1.31 1.37 7.40
C CYS A 48 -0.21 1.24 7.36
N PHE A 49 -0.88 2.38 7.29
CA PHE A 49 -2.29 2.42 6.89
C PHE A 49 -2.42 2.88 5.45
N VAL A 50 -2.98 2.02 4.61
CA VAL A 50 -3.31 2.34 3.22
C VAL A 50 -4.78 2.71 3.15
N THR A 51 -5.07 3.86 2.56
CA THR A 51 -6.43 4.23 2.15
C THR A 51 -6.53 4.10 0.63
N ALA A 52 -7.46 3.27 0.21
CA ALA A 52 -7.80 3.02 -1.18
C ALA A 52 -8.62 4.18 -1.76
N PRO A 53 -8.63 4.36 -3.09
CA PRO A 53 -9.47 5.37 -3.74
C PRO A 53 -10.98 5.10 -3.59
N SER A 54 -11.39 3.86 -3.30
CA SER A 54 -12.77 3.54 -2.90
C SER A 54 -13.20 4.18 -1.57
N GLY A 55 -12.21 4.60 -0.75
CA GLY A 55 -12.41 5.02 0.63
C GLY A 55 -12.13 3.91 1.65
N ASP A 56 -11.83 2.69 1.21
CA ASP A 56 -11.44 1.59 2.10
C ASP A 56 -10.12 1.89 2.80
N ARG A 57 -10.00 1.57 4.09
CA ARG A 57 -8.78 1.79 4.86
C ARG A 57 -8.31 0.50 5.49
N VAL A 58 -7.11 0.08 5.14
CA VAL A 58 -6.51 -1.20 5.54
C VAL A 58 -5.20 -0.93 6.27
N GLY A 59 -5.00 -1.57 7.41
CA GLY A 59 -3.71 -1.58 8.11
C GLY A 59 -2.89 -2.77 7.65
N LEU A 60 -1.67 -2.50 7.19
CA LEU A 60 -0.69 -3.50 6.77
C LEU A 60 0.43 -3.57 7.80
N GLN A 61 0.91 -4.77 8.08
CA GLN A 61 2.03 -5.05 8.97
C GLN A 61 3.38 -4.99 8.24
N GLY A 62 3.37 -5.05 6.90
CA GLY A 62 4.56 -4.85 6.05
C GLY A 62 5.03 -6.12 5.34
N ASP A 63 4.51 -7.30 5.65
CA ASP A 63 4.84 -8.55 4.95
C ASP A 63 3.73 -9.00 3.98
N GLU A 64 2.62 -8.26 3.89
CA GLU A 64 1.48 -8.63 3.07
C GLU A 64 1.62 -8.20 1.61
N THR A 65 1.00 -8.97 0.72
CA THR A 65 0.77 -8.57 -0.67
C THR A 65 -0.68 -8.18 -0.86
N ILE A 66 -0.91 -6.97 -1.33
CA ILE A 66 -2.24 -6.44 -1.61
C ILE A 66 -2.44 -6.21 -3.11
N GLU A 67 -3.69 -6.36 -3.56
CA GLU A 67 -4.11 -6.09 -4.92
C GLU A 67 -5.19 -5.01 -4.91
N ILE A 68 -5.13 -4.05 -5.82
CA ILE A 68 -6.19 -3.06 -6.01
C ILE A 68 -7.14 -3.61 -7.07
N VAL A 69 -8.41 -3.79 -6.70
CA VAL A 69 -9.47 -4.30 -7.57
C VAL A 69 -10.70 -3.42 -7.41
N ASN A 70 -11.14 -2.80 -8.52
CA ASN A 70 -12.19 -1.80 -8.61
C ASN A 70 -12.02 -0.65 -7.60
N GLY A 71 -10.78 -0.21 -7.37
CA GLY A 71 -10.43 0.84 -6.42
C GLY A 71 -10.44 0.42 -4.94
N SER A 72 -10.76 -0.84 -4.64
CA SER A 72 -10.70 -1.44 -3.30
C SER A 72 -9.41 -2.23 -3.10
N VAL A 73 -8.91 -2.27 -1.86
CA VAL A 73 -7.72 -3.04 -1.49
C VAL A 73 -8.11 -4.44 -1.05
N VAL A 74 -7.52 -5.46 -1.68
CA VAL A 74 -7.69 -6.87 -1.36
C VAL A 74 -6.37 -7.43 -0.84
N VAL A 75 -6.34 -7.90 0.41
CA VAL A 75 -5.15 -8.54 1.02
C VAL A 75 -5.13 -10.02 0.66
N LYS A 76 -3.95 -10.55 0.32
CA LYS A 76 -3.75 -11.92 -0.13
C LYS A 76 -2.90 -12.75 0.82
#